data_AF-A0A084DF33-F1
#
_entry.id   AF-A0A084DF33-F1
#
_cell.length_a   1.000
_cell.length_b   1.000
_cell.length_c   1.000
_cell.angle_alpha   90.00
_cell.angle_beta   90.00
_cell.angle_gamma   90.00
#
_symmetry.space_group_name_H-M   'P 1'
#
loop_
_entity.id
_entity.type
_entity.pdbx_description
1 polymer ?
#
loop_
_entity_poly.entity_id
_entity_poly.type
_entity_poly.pdbx_seq_one_letter_code
_entity_poly.pdbx_strand_id
1 'polypeptide(L)' 'MRTTVTVDDSLYARAIELAESDMAPADLFRAALETFVRVQAGQRLAALGGCVPDMPDVPRRAPEAPAR' A
#
# COMPACT_ATOMS: atom_id res chain seq x y z
N MET A 1 -1.53 -0.68 21.82
CA MET A 1 -2.89 -1.21 22.07
C MET A 1 -2.84 -2.72 21.91
N ARG A 2 -3.45 -3.50 22.82
CA ARG A 2 -3.54 -4.96 22.71
C ARG A 2 -4.97 -5.33 22.34
N THR A 3 -5.13 -6.11 21.29
CA THR A 3 -6.43 -6.53 20.76
C THR A 3 -6.37 -8.02 20.46
N THR A 4 -7.46 -8.72 20.76
CA THR A 4 -7.63 -10.13 20.38
C THR A 4 -8.63 -10.18 19.24
N VAL A 5 -8.28 -10.87 18.15
CA VAL A 5 -9.13 -11.02 16.97
C VAL A 5 -9.27 -12.49 16.63
N THR A 6 -10.44 -12.88 16.14
CA THR A 6 -10.71 -14.22 15.62
C THR A 6 -10.49 -14.21 14.11
N VAL A 7 -9.70 -15.17 13.61
CA VAL A 7 -9.37 -15.30 12.19
C VAL A 7 -9.62 -16.73 11.76
N ASP A 8 -9.99 -16.91 10.49
CA ASP A 8 -10.15 -18.22 9.89
C ASP A 8 -8.80 -18.95 9.76
N ASP A 9 -8.78 -20.21 10.18
CA ASP A 9 -7.55 -21.03 10.20
C ASP A 9 -6.99 -21.29 8.81
N SER A 10 -7.85 -21.44 7.80
CA SER A 10 -7.40 -21.67 6.41
C SER A 10 -6.75 -20.42 5.82
N LEU A 11 -7.28 -19.24 6.15
CA LEU A 11 -6.68 -17.96 5.79
C LEU A 11 -5.33 -17.78 6.49
N TYR A 12 -5.25 -18.09 7.79
CA TYR A 12 -4.03 -17.97 8.57
C TYR A 12 -2.93 -18.92 8.08
N ALA A 13 -3.28 -20.18 7.80
CA ALA A 13 -2.34 -21.16 7.26
C ALA A 13 -1.73 -20.70 5.93
N ARG A 14 -2.57 -20.25 4.99
CA ARG A 14 -2.10 -19.72 3.70
C ARG A 14 -1.23 -18.48 3.84
N ALA A 15 -1.52 -17.63 4.83
CA ALA A 15 -0.71 -16.46 5.10
C ALA A 15 0.68 -16.82 5.63
N ILE A 16 0.79 -17.85 6.47
CA ILE A 16 2.09 -18.35 6.97
C ILE A 16 2.88 -19.08 5.89
N GLU A 17 2.23 -19.83 5.00
CA GLU A 17 2.92 -20.47 3.86
C GLU A 17 3.64 -19.46 2.95
N LEU A 18 3.09 -18.24 2.85
CA LEU A 18 3.65 -17.14 2.06
C LEU A 18 4.57 -16.23 2.86
N ALA A 19 4.49 -16.28 4.19
CA ALA A 19 5.34 -15.48 5.06
C ALA A 19 6.75 -16.09 5.14
N GLU A 20 7.74 -15.25 5.40
CA GLU A 20 9.08 -15.73 5.71
C GLU A 20 9.05 -16.60 6.98
N SER A 21 9.85 -17.67 6.99
CA SER A 21 9.77 -18.78 7.95
C SER A 21 9.99 -18.43 9.43
N ASP A 22 10.20 -17.16 9.77
CA ASP A 22 10.47 -16.67 11.14
C ASP A 22 9.59 -15.47 11.55
N MET A 23 8.51 -15.20 10.81
CA MET A 23 7.63 -14.06 11.10
C MET A 23 6.70 -14.37 12.29
N ALA A 24 6.73 -13.52 13.33
CA ALA A 24 5.81 -13.62 14.44
C ALA A 24 4.37 -13.29 14.00
N PRO A 25 3.32 -13.88 14.63
CA PRO A 25 1.93 -13.59 14.27
C PRO A 25 1.58 -12.09 14.31
N ALA A 26 2.14 -11.36 15.28
CA ALA A 26 1.93 -9.92 15.42
C ALA A 26 2.45 -9.13 14.21
N ASP A 27 3.56 -9.56 13.62
CA ASP A 27 4.17 -8.91 12.46
C ASP A 27 3.37 -9.19 11.19
N LEU A 28 2.81 -10.41 11.06
CA LEU A 28 1.88 -10.74 9.99
C LEU A 28 0.64 -9.82 10.03
N PHE A 29 0.03 -9.65 11.21
CA PHE A 29 -1.12 -8.75 11.36
C PHE A 29 -0.77 -7.29 11.08
N ARG A 30 0.41 -6.83 11.50
CA ARG A 30 0.90 -5.48 11.18
C ARG A 30 1.03 -5.29 9.67
N ALA A 31 1.70 -6.22 8.99
CA ALA A 31 1.89 -6.17 7.54
C ALA A 31 0.55 -6.21 6.78
N ALA A 32 -0.42 -7.01 7.26
CA ALA A 32 -1.76 -7.05 6.70
C ALA A 32 -2.49 -5.70 6.83
N LEU A 33 -2.42 -5.05 8.00
CA LEU A 33 -3.03 -3.73 8.23
C LEU A 33 -2.36 -2.63 7.40
N GLU A 34 -1.03 -2.61 7.32
CA GLU A 34 -0.28 -1.66 6.49
C GLU A 34 -0.64 -1.82 5.01
N THR A 35 -0.73 -3.07 4.55
CA THR A 35 -1.15 -3.38 3.18
C THR A 35 -2.59 -2.95 2.92
N PHE A 36 -3.50 -3.17 3.87
CA PHE A 36 -4.89 -2.71 3.77
C PHE A 36 -4.97 -1.20 3.61
N VAL A 37 -4.25 -0.43 4.44
CA VAL A 37 -4.19 1.03 4.34
C VAL A 37 -3.67 1.46 2.96
N ARG A 38 -2.59 0.83 2.47
CA ARG A 38 -2.02 1.12 1.14
C ARG A 38 -3.04 0.89 0.02
N VAL A 39 -3.73 -0.25 0.05
CA VAL A 39 -4.75 -0.59 -0.96
C VAL A 39 -5.93 0.38 -0.92
N GLN A 40 -6.44 0.69 0.28
CA GLN A 40 -7.54 1.65 0.44
C GLN A 40 -7.16 3.07 0.02
N ALA A 41 -5.94 3.50 0.31
CA ALA A 41 -5.42 4.78 -0.17
C ALA A 41 -5.38 4.82 -1.70
N GLY A 42 -4.87 3.76 -2.35
CA GLY A 42 -4.86 3.63 -3.80
C GLY A 42 -6.26 3.63 -4.41
N GLN A 43 -7.20 2.89 -3.82
CA GLN A 43 -8.61 2.86 -4.25
C GLN A 43 -9.27 4.23 -4.13
N ARG A 44 -9.02 4.96 -3.03
CA ARG A 44 -9.53 6.33 -2.85
C ARG A 44 -8.95 7.28 -3.91
N LEU A 45 -7.66 7.21 -4.17
CA LEU A 45 -7.01 8.00 -5.23
C LEU A 45 -7.57 7.67 -6.62
N ALA A 46 -7.76 6.38 -6.92
CA ALA A 46 -8.35 5.94 -8.18
C ALA A 46 -9.83 6.38 -8.31
N ALA A 47 -10.59 6.38 -7.22
CA ALA A 47 -11.98 6.83 -7.18
C ALA A 47 -12.12 8.35 -7.36
N LEU A 48 -11.08 9.13 -7.07
CA LEU A 48 -11.01 10.52 -7.52
C LEU A 48 -10.92 10.63 -9.06
N GLY A 49 -10.80 9.51 -9.78
CA GLY A 49 -11.11 9.45 -11.22
C GLY A 49 -10.17 10.26 -12.10
N GLY A 50 -8.98 10.61 -11.62
CA GLY A 50 -8.12 11.57 -12.30
C GLY A 50 -8.86 12.88 -12.53
N CYS A 51 -9.16 13.62 -11.45
CA CYS A 51 -9.93 14.88 -11.45
C CYS A 51 -9.37 16.01 -12.36
N VAL A 52 -8.29 15.76 -13.11
CA VAL A 52 -7.63 16.78 -13.93
C VAL A 52 -7.42 16.22 -15.35
N PRO A 53 -8.50 16.01 -16.12
CA PRO A 53 -8.40 15.59 -17.53
C PRO A 53 -7.61 16.59 -18.38
N ASP A 54 -7.58 17.86 -17.97
CA ASP A 54 -6.82 18.94 -18.61
C ASP A 54 -5.46 19.18 -17.93
N MET A 55 -4.91 18.22 -17.17
CA MET A 55 -3.64 18.42 -16.49
C MET A 55 -2.54 18.62 -17.54
N PRO A 56 -1.77 19.73 -17.46
CA PRO A 56 -0.70 19.97 -18.42
C PRO A 56 0.37 18.88 -18.31
N ASP A 57 0.86 18.42 -19.46
CA ASP A 57 1.95 17.44 -19.52
C ASP A 57 3.19 17.95 -18.76
N VAL A 58 3.75 17.10 -17.91
CA VAL A 58 4.99 17.41 -17.20
C VAL A 58 6.16 17.33 -18.20
N PRO A 59 6.95 18.40 -18.39
CA PRO A 59 8.07 18.38 -19.34
C PRO A 59 9.07 17.28 -18.98
N ARG A 60 9.42 16.42 -19.95
CA ARG A 60 10.40 15.33 -19.73
C ARG A 60 11.82 15.81 -19.44
N ARG A 61 12.13 17.06 -19.78
CA ARG A 61 13.43 17.68 -19.51
C ARG A 61 13.22 18.91 -18.65
N ALA A 62 14.01 19.02 -17.59
CA ALA A 62 14.10 20.26 -16.84
C ALA A 62 14.53 21.38 -17.81
N PRO A 63 13.96 22.58 -17.69
CA PRO A 63 14.47 23.73 -18.41
C PRO A 63 15.94 23.92 -18.05
N GLU A 64 16.78 24.16 -19.06
CA GLU A 64 18.20 24.40 -18.86
C GLU A 64 18.37 25.54 -17.85
N ALA A 65 19.05 25.25 -16.74
CA ALA A 65 19.30 26.24 -15.72
C ALA A 65 20.11 27.38 -16.36
N PRO A 66 19.71 28.65 -16.16
CA PRO A 66 20.47 29.76 -16.75
C PRO A 66 21.90 29.71 -16.23
N ALA A 67 22.86 29.85 -17.16
CA ALA A 67 24.27 29.93 -16.82
C ALA A 67 24.47 31.07 -15.81
N ARG A 68 25.02 30.73 -14.65
CA ARG A 68 25.39 31.69 -13.61
C ARG A 68 26.58 32.54 -14.04
#